data_AF-A0A954U8J0-F1
#
_entry.id   AF-A0A954U8J0-F1
#
_cell.length_a   1.000
_cell.length_b   1.000
_cell.length_c   1.000
_cell.angle_alpha   90.00
_cell.angle_beta   90.00
_cell.angle_gamma   90.00
#
_symmetry.space_group_name_H-M   'P 1'
#
loop_
_entity.id
_entity.type
_entity.pdbx_description
1 polymer ?
#
loop_
_entity_poly.entity_id
_entity_poly.type
_entity_poly.pdbx_seq_one_letter_code
_entity_poly.pdbx_strand_id
1 'polypeptide(L)'
;RFLPQAIMEIYNGAFNPQAGVGGLVGVIIVGFQRAAFSNEAGAGSAAIAHSAVRTRFPASEGVVALLEPFIDTVVICTMTALVIVLFNIHGAFEYSIENGRNGHVLLLESGQHVGGVDLTSLAFDSVLPGFRYALTVAIILFAFSTMISWSYYGLQAWKFLFGRGATSDLVYKVLFCLFVVIGSASSLNSVIRFSDAMILALVFPNMIGLMLLAPRVRRELTRYLEAIRQSKS
;
A
#
# COMPACT_ATOMS: atom_id res chain seq x y z
N ARG A 1 -2.13 -28.72 2.40
CA ARG A 1 -1.61 -29.34 3.65
C ARG A 1 -0.74 -28.38 4.46
N PHE A 2 0.04 -27.50 3.82
CA PHE A 2 0.97 -26.58 4.51
C PHE A 2 0.40 -25.24 4.98
N LEU A 3 -0.88 -24.95 4.70
CA LEU A 3 -1.50 -23.67 5.05
C LEU A 3 -1.49 -23.37 6.57
N PRO A 4 -1.84 -24.32 7.47
CA PRO A 4 -1.76 -24.06 8.91
C PRO A 4 -0.32 -23.78 9.38
N GLN A 5 0.66 -24.44 8.77
CA GLN A 5 2.07 -24.21 9.06
C GLN A 5 2.50 -22.81 8.61
N ALA A 6 2.13 -22.38 7.41
CA ALA A 6 2.43 -21.02 6.92
C ALA A 6 1.85 -19.93 7.83
N ILE A 7 0.60 -20.10 8.30
CA ILE A 7 -0.03 -19.17 9.25
C ILE A 7 0.73 -19.16 10.58
N MET A 8 1.15 -20.34 11.06
CA MET A 8 1.94 -20.46 12.29
C MET A 8 3.33 -19.81 12.15
N GLU A 9 3.99 -19.92 10.99
CA GLU A 9 5.25 -19.23 10.72
C GLU A 9 5.09 -17.71 10.75
N ILE A 10 4.01 -17.17 10.16
CA ILE A 10 3.71 -15.73 10.23
C ILE A 10 3.49 -15.30 11.68
N TYR A 11 2.71 -16.06 12.45
CA TYR A 11 2.43 -15.77 13.85
C TYR A 11 3.71 -15.81 14.70
N ASN A 12 4.49 -16.88 14.57
CA ASN A 12 5.74 -17.04 15.29
C ASN A 12 6.75 -15.97 14.90
N GLY A 13 6.88 -15.64 13.61
CA GLY A 13 7.76 -14.56 13.13
C GLY A 13 7.35 -13.19 13.65
N ALA A 14 6.05 -12.90 13.73
CA ALA A 14 5.54 -11.62 14.24
C ALA A 14 5.68 -11.48 15.76
N PHE A 15 5.52 -12.58 16.50
CA PHE A 15 5.48 -12.58 17.97
C PHE A 15 6.67 -13.30 18.63
N ASN A 16 7.80 -13.47 17.94
CA ASN A 16 8.96 -14.18 18.49
C ASN A 16 9.63 -13.37 19.62
N PRO A 17 9.60 -13.85 20.88
CA PRO A 17 10.25 -13.15 21.99
C PRO A 17 11.78 -13.21 21.93
N GLN A 18 12.36 -14.16 21.19
CA GLN A 18 13.82 -14.33 21.06
C GLN A 18 14.50 -13.17 20.33
N ALA A 19 13.75 -12.36 19.57
CA ALA A 19 14.27 -11.17 18.90
C ALA A 19 14.52 -9.98 19.86
N GLY A 20 14.21 -10.13 21.16
CA GLY A 20 14.25 -9.07 22.15
C GLY A 20 13.20 -7.98 21.91
N VAL A 21 13.07 -7.04 22.85
CA VAL A 21 12.08 -5.93 22.77
C VAL A 21 12.33 -5.06 21.53
N GLY A 22 13.60 -4.85 21.15
CA GLY A 22 13.97 -4.07 19.97
C GLY A 22 13.57 -4.73 18.64
N GLY A 23 13.68 -6.05 18.54
CA GLY A 23 13.26 -6.79 17.34
C GLY A 23 11.75 -6.79 17.15
N LEU A 24 10.99 -7.01 18.22
CA LEU A 24 9.52 -6.95 18.19
C LEU A 24 9.00 -5.57 17.77
N VAL A 25 9.54 -4.51 18.37
CA VAL A 25 9.18 -3.12 18.01
C VAL A 25 9.56 -2.81 16.56
N GLY A 26 10.72 -3.28 16.10
CA GLY A 26 11.16 -3.12 14.71
C GLY A 26 10.22 -3.77 13.70
N VAL A 27 9.81 -5.02 13.94
CA VAL A 27 8.86 -5.75 13.07
C VAL A 27 7.52 -5.02 12.99
N ILE A 28 7.02 -4.54 14.13
CA ILE A 28 5.77 -3.78 14.18
C ILE A 28 5.88 -2.49 13.37
N ILE A 29 6.96 -1.72 13.55
CA ILE A 29 7.17 -0.46 12.81
C ILE A 29 7.22 -0.70 11.31
N VAL A 30 8.00 -1.69 10.85
CA VAL A 30 8.11 -2.02 9.42
C VAL A 30 6.77 -2.49 8.87
N GLY A 31 6.04 -3.31 9.63
CA GLY A 31 4.71 -3.78 9.26
C GLY A 31 3.71 -2.62 9.08
N PHE A 32 3.65 -1.70 10.05
CA PHE A 32 2.79 -0.52 9.96
C PHE A 32 3.19 0.41 8.82
N GLN A 33 4.50 0.66 8.63
CA GLN A 33 4.98 1.47 7.51
C GLN A 33 4.52 0.88 6.18
N ARG A 34 4.82 -0.41 5.93
CA ARG A 34 4.47 -1.05 4.65
C ARG A 34 2.96 -1.17 4.45
N ALA A 35 2.19 -1.41 5.51
CA ALA A 35 0.73 -1.44 5.44
C ALA A 35 0.16 -0.05 5.10
N ALA A 36 0.64 1.02 5.73
CA ALA A 36 0.22 2.39 5.42
C ALA A 36 0.57 2.81 3.99
N PHE A 37 1.65 2.26 3.42
CA PHE A 37 1.98 2.43 2.01
C PHE A 37 1.00 1.74 1.06
N SER A 38 0.57 0.53 1.43
CA SER A 38 -0.29 -0.29 0.57
C SER A 38 -1.70 0.30 0.48
N ASN A 39 -2.27 0.69 1.62
CA ASN A 39 -3.66 1.09 1.71
C ASN A 39 -3.90 2.59 1.92
N GLU A 40 -2.83 3.39 2.02
CA GLU A 40 -2.87 4.84 2.18
C GLU A 40 -3.67 5.31 3.42
N ALA A 41 -3.83 4.44 4.42
CA ALA A 41 -4.64 4.72 5.59
C ALA A 41 -4.10 5.94 6.35
N GLY A 42 -4.98 6.92 6.56
CA GLY A 42 -4.65 8.15 7.27
C GLY A 42 -3.94 9.22 6.43
N ALA A 43 -3.54 8.94 5.18
CA ALA A 43 -2.91 9.94 4.31
C ALA A 43 -3.91 10.97 3.75
N GLY A 44 -5.20 10.60 3.65
CA GLY A 44 -6.27 11.48 3.16
C GLY A 44 -6.35 11.61 1.63
N SER A 45 -5.47 10.93 0.89
CA SER A 45 -5.43 10.88 -0.58
C SER A 45 -6.68 10.23 -1.18
N ALA A 46 -7.10 9.07 -0.67
CA ALA A 46 -8.29 8.37 -1.15
C ALA A 46 -9.55 9.25 -1.09
N ALA A 47 -9.68 10.08 -0.06
CA ALA A 47 -10.81 11.00 0.09
C ALA A 47 -10.92 12.01 -1.07
N ILE A 48 -9.81 12.35 -1.74
CA ILE A 48 -9.80 13.23 -2.91
C ILE A 48 -10.55 12.57 -4.07
N ALA A 49 -10.33 11.27 -4.31
CA ALA A 49 -11.04 10.49 -5.32
C ALA A 49 -12.53 10.38 -5.00
N HIS A 50 -12.85 9.91 -3.79
CA HIS A 50 -14.22 9.69 -3.33
C HIS A 50 -15.04 10.97 -3.25
N SER A 51 -14.41 12.13 -3.02
CA SER A 51 -15.09 13.43 -3.03
C SER A 51 -15.62 13.84 -4.40
N ALA A 52 -15.14 13.24 -5.49
CA ALA A 52 -15.64 13.51 -6.84
C ALA A 52 -16.96 12.76 -7.15
N VAL A 53 -17.32 11.75 -6.35
CA VAL A 53 -18.54 10.97 -6.55
C VAL A 53 -19.77 11.79 -6.18
N ARG A 54 -20.80 11.69 -7.03
CA ARG A 54 -22.09 12.35 -6.78
C ARG A 54 -22.94 11.49 -5.85
N THR A 55 -22.78 11.68 -4.54
CA THR A 55 -23.63 11.05 -3.52
C THR A 55 -24.49 12.08 -2.79
N ARG A 56 -25.67 11.66 -2.33
CA ARG A 56 -26.52 12.45 -1.42
C ARG A 56 -26.10 12.29 0.05
N PHE A 57 -25.34 11.24 0.36
CA PHE A 57 -24.89 10.90 1.71
C PHE A 57 -23.38 10.68 1.70
N PRO A 58 -22.56 11.66 2.13
CA PRO A 58 -21.10 11.51 2.13
C PRO A 58 -20.59 10.27 2.88
N ALA A 59 -21.31 9.86 3.93
CA ALA A 59 -20.98 8.65 4.69
C ALA A 59 -21.11 7.35 3.88
N SER A 60 -21.90 7.32 2.80
CA SER A 60 -21.98 6.13 1.92
C SER A 60 -20.63 5.87 1.25
N GLU A 61 -20.03 6.92 0.68
CA GLU A 61 -18.71 6.83 0.04
C GLU A 61 -17.62 6.52 1.07
N GLY A 62 -17.75 7.05 2.29
CA GLY A 62 -16.87 6.66 3.40
C GLY A 62 -16.89 5.16 3.69
N VAL A 63 -18.05 4.50 3.62
CA VAL A 63 -18.17 3.04 3.80
C VAL A 63 -17.60 2.28 2.60
N VAL A 64 -17.83 2.77 1.38
CA VAL A 64 -17.26 2.16 0.16
C VAL A 64 -15.73 2.26 0.17
N ALA A 65 -15.17 3.40 0.58
CA ALA A 65 -13.73 3.61 0.68
C ALA A 65 -13.06 2.63 1.67
N LEU A 66 -13.77 2.11 2.68
CA LEU A 66 -13.22 1.07 3.58
C LEU A 66 -13.00 -0.28 2.87
N LEU A 67 -13.60 -0.51 1.71
CA LEU A 67 -13.35 -1.72 0.92
C LEU A 67 -11.95 -1.70 0.30
N GLU A 68 -11.36 -0.53 0.02
CA GLU A 68 -10.02 -0.39 -0.54
C GLU A 68 -8.94 -1.04 0.36
N PRO A 69 -8.77 -0.61 1.64
CA PRO A 69 -7.80 -1.22 2.54
C PRO A 69 -8.12 -2.69 2.85
N PHE A 70 -9.40 -3.07 2.86
CA PHE A 70 -9.79 -4.45 3.11
C PHE A 70 -9.35 -5.36 1.97
N ILE A 71 -9.70 -5.02 0.73
CA ILE A 71 -9.32 -5.82 -0.44
C ILE A 71 -7.80 -5.84 -0.58
N ASP A 72 -7.15 -4.68 -0.50
CA ASP A 72 -5.70 -4.59 -0.69
C ASP A 72 -4.93 -5.32 0.42
N THR A 73 -5.05 -4.89 1.68
CA THR A 73 -4.21 -5.40 2.76
C THR A 73 -4.68 -6.74 3.31
N VAL A 74 -6.00 -6.90 3.53
CA VAL A 74 -6.51 -8.11 4.20
C VAL A 74 -6.61 -9.28 3.23
N VAL A 75 -6.99 -9.03 1.97
CA VAL A 75 -7.13 -10.10 0.97
C VAL A 75 -5.84 -10.25 0.14
N ILE A 76 -5.47 -9.23 -0.65
CA ILE A 76 -4.42 -9.36 -1.67
C ILE A 76 -3.01 -9.49 -1.04
N CYS A 77 -2.64 -8.63 -0.10
CA CYS A 77 -1.33 -8.73 0.57
C CYS A 77 -1.21 -10.03 1.38
N THR A 78 -2.29 -10.48 2.03
CA THR A 78 -2.28 -11.74 2.78
C THR A 78 -2.12 -12.94 1.86
N MET A 79 -2.81 -12.97 0.72
CA MET A 79 -2.63 -14.01 -0.29
C MET A 79 -1.19 -14.05 -0.82
N THR A 80 -0.61 -12.89 -1.11
CA THR A 80 0.78 -12.76 -1.58
C THR A 80 1.77 -13.24 -0.51
N ALA A 81 1.58 -12.82 0.74
CA ALA A 81 2.40 -13.24 1.86
C ALA A 81 2.34 -14.76 2.07
N LEU A 82 1.15 -15.36 2.00
CA LEU A 82 0.98 -16.82 2.12
C LEU A 82 1.72 -17.57 1.02
N VAL A 83 1.68 -17.10 -0.24
CA VAL A 83 2.43 -17.71 -1.34
C VAL A 83 3.94 -17.66 -1.09
N ILE A 84 4.46 -16.51 -0.65
CA ILE A 84 5.88 -16.34 -0.33
C ILE A 84 6.31 -17.23 0.84
N VAL A 85 5.51 -17.30 1.91
CA VAL A 85 5.81 -18.14 3.08
C VAL A 85 5.77 -19.62 2.70
N LEU A 86 4.77 -20.06 1.94
CA LEU A 86 4.69 -21.43 1.43
C LEU A 86 5.90 -21.79 0.56
N PHE A 87 6.33 -20.88 -0.32
CA PHE A 87 7.55 -21.05 -1.11
C PHE A 87 8.79 -21.24 -0.23
N ASN A 88 8.85 -20.56 0.93
CA ASN A 88 9.97 -20.68 1.85
C ASN A 88 9.88 -21.82 2.89
N ILE A 89 8.82 -22.63 2.92
CA ILE A 89 8.66 -23.66 3.97
C ILE A 89 9.82 -24.67 4.01
N HIS A 90 10.47 -24.89 2.87
CA HIS A 90 11.63 -25.78 2.74
C HIS A 90 12.97 -25.05 2.78
N GLY A 91 12.99 -23.76 3.16
CA GLY A 91 14.19 -22.94 3.18
C GLY A 91 14.67 -22.59 1.78
N ALA A 92 13.77 -22.16 0.89
CA ALA A 92 14.15 -21.76 -0.47
C ALA A 92 15.05 -20.50 -0.48
N PHE A 93 14.88 -19.64 0.52
CA PHE A 93 15.65 -18.41 0.66
C PHE A 93 15.87 -18.03 2.12
N GLU A 94 16.95 -17.31 2.36
CA GLU A 94 17.24 -16.66 3.63
C GLU A 94 17.06 -15.14 3.52
N TYR A 95 16.51 -14.56 4.58
CA TYR A 95 16.45 -13.12 4.72
C TYR A 95 17.85 -12.59 5.02
N SER A 96 18.55 -12.10 4.00
CA SER A 96 19.85 -11.48 4.17
C SER A 96 19.70 -10.10 4.82
N ILE A 97 20.06 -9.96 6.11
CA ILE A 97 20.30 -8.65 6.73
C ILE A 97 21.78 -8.30 6.47
N GLU A 98 22.14 -8.05 5.22
CA GLU A 98 23.48 -7.57 4.90
C GLU A 98 23.46 -6.05 4.66
N ASN A 99 24.18 -5.31 5.50
CA ASN A 99 24.46 -3.88 5.34
C ASN A 99 23.25 -2.94 5.28
N GLY A 100 22.18 -3.21 6.05
CA GLY A 100 21.02 -2.30 6.12
C GLY A 100 20.28 -2.11 4.79
N ARG A 101 20.49 -3.01 3.82
CA ARG A 101 19.77 -3.06 2.55
C ARG A 101 18.47 -3.80 2.74
N ASN A 102 17.40 -3.06 3.02
CA ASN A 102 16.04 -3.58 3.05
C ASN A 102 15.62 -4.01 1.63
N GLY A 103 15.08 -5.22 1.47
CA GLY A 103 14.32 -5.60 0.27
C GLY A 103 14.95 -6.64 -0.68
N HIS A 104 16.07 -7.25 -0.31
CA HIS A 104 16.64 -8.38 -1.04
C HIS A 104 16.70 -9.64 -0.17
N VAL A 105 16.51 -10.81 -0.78
CA VAL A 105 16.67 -12.12 -0.14
C VAL A 105 17.72 -12.94 -0.90
N LEU A 106 18.40 -13.85 -0.20
CA LEU A 106 19.37 -14.76 -0.79
C LEU A 106 18.68 -16.09 -1.12
N LEU A 107 18.65 -16.46 -2.40
CA LEU A 107 18.19 -17.78 -2.82
C LEU A 107 19.27 -18.82 -2.50
N LEU A 108 18.92 -19.86 -1.74
CA LEU A 108 19.91 -20.85 -1.27
C LEU A 108 20.39 -21.79 -2.39
N GLU A 109 19.53 -22.04 -3.38
CA GLU A 109 19.86 -22.94 -4.50
C GLU A 109 20.83 -22.29 -5.51
N SER A 110 20.64 -21.00 -5.79
CA SER A 110 21.42 -20.28 -6.81
C SER A 110 22.49 -19.35 -6.24
N GLY A 111 22.45 -19.05 -4.94
CA GLY A 111 23.33 -18.07 -4.29
C GLY A 111 23.11 -16.63 -4.77
N GLN A 112 21.98 -16.34 -5.43
CA GLN A 112 21.69 -15.00 -5.98
C GLN A 112 20.82 -14.17 -5.03
N HIS A 113 21.11 -12.87 -4.96
CA HIS A 113 20.24 -11.90 -4.29
C HIS A 113 19.14 -11.44 -5.24
N VAL A 114 17.88 -11.62 -4.82
CA VAL A 114 16.71 -11.22 -5.61
C VAL A 114 15.89 -10.17 -4.87
N GLY A 115 15.29 -9.24 -5.60
CA GLY A 115 14.42 -8.20 -5.03
C GLY A 115 13.02 -8.75 -4.70
N GLY A 116 12.21 -7.97 -3.99
CA GLY A 116 10.86 -8.40 -3.59
C GLY A 116 9.91 -8.77 -4.74
N VAL A 117 9.98 -8.06 -5.87
CA VAL A 117 9.16 -8.37 -7.07
C VAL A 117 9.60 -9.68 -7.72
N ASP A 118 10.90 -9.90 -7.84
CA ASP A 118 11.47 -11.13 -8.40
C ASP A 118 11.16 -12.32 -7.51
N LEU A 119 11.29 -12.17 -6.19
CA LEU A 119 10.92 -13.19 -5.20
C LEU A 119 9.45 -13.60 -5.34
N THR A 120 8.56 -12.61 -5.44
CA THR A 120 7.12 -12.88 -5.61
C THR A 120 6.89 -13.64 -6.92
N SER A 121 7.55 -13.22 -8.00
CA SER A 121 7.44 -13.87 -9.30
C SER A 121 7.92 -15.33 -9.27
N LEU A 122 9.04 -15.61 -8.61
CA LEU A 122 9.57 -16.96 -8.43
C LEU A 122 8.64 -17.83 -7.57
N ALA A 123 8.11 -17.27 -6.48
CA ALA A 123 7.19 -17.98 -5.60
C ALA A 123 5.90 -18.38 -6.32
N PHE A 124 5.30 -17.47 -7.09
CA PHE A 124 4.11 -17.79 -7.88
C PHE A 124 4.41 -18.77 -9.03
N ASP A 125 5.55 -18.64 -9.71
CA ASP A 125 5.94 -19.53 -10.80
C ASP A 125 6.22 -20.96 -10.33
N SER A 126 6.68 -21.15 -9.09
CA SER A 126 6.85 -22.48 -8.48
C SER A 126 5.54 -23.25 -8.28
N VAL A 127 4.43 -22.54 -8.13
CA VAL A 127 3.10 -23.13 -7.93
C VAL A 127 2.37 -23.25 -9.25
N LEU A 128 2.50 -22.26 -10.13
CA LEU A 128 1.89 -22.24 -11.45
C LEU A 128 2.96 -21.87 -12.51
N PRO A 129 3.54 -22.87 -13.19
CA PRO A 129 4.58 -22.62 -14.19
C PRO A 129 4.12 -21.66 -15.29
N GLY A 130 4.91 -20.61 -15.55
CA GLY A 130 4.60 -19.58 -16.54
C GLY A 130 3.80 -18.40 -16.01
N PHE A 131 3.34 -18.44 -14.76
CA PHE A 131 2.59 -17.33 -14.16
C PHE A 131 3.42 -16.05 -14.02
N ARG A 132 4.76 -16.16 -13.99
CA ARG A 132 5.67 -15.00 -13.98
C ARG A 132 5.37 -13.97 -15.08
N TYR A 133 4.95 -14.43 -16.27
CA TYR A 133 4.65 -13.54 -17.39
C TYR A 133 3.33 -12.80 -17.18
N ALA A 134 2.31 -13.50 -16.68
CA ALA A 134 1.03 -12.90 -16.32
C ALA A 134 1.20 -11.88 -15.18
N LEU A 135 1.99 -12.23 -14.16
CA LEU A 135 2.29 -11.34 -13.04
C LEU A 135 3.04 -10.08 -13.50
N THR A 136 4.00 -10.22 -14.43
CA THR A 136 4.72 -9.07 -15.00
C THR A 136 3.76 -8.08 -15.68
N VAL A 137 2.83 -8.58 -16.50
CA VAL A 137 1.80 -7.75 -17.12
C VAL A 137 0.90 -7.09 -16.06
N ALA A 138 0.49 -7.84 -15.05
CA ALA A 138 -0.32 -7.33 -13.95
C ALA A 138 0.38 -6.21 -13.17
N ILE A 139 1.69 -6.34 -12.89
CA ILE A 139 2.49 -5.32 -12.19
C ILE A 139 2.56 -4.04 -13.01
N ILE A 140 2.74 -4.14 -14.33
CA ILE A 140 2.77 -2.95 -15.22
C ILE A 140 1.43 -2.22 -15.17
N LEU A 141 0.32 -2.96 -15.28
CA LEU A 141 -1.03 -2.37 -15.21
C LEU A 141 -1.30 -1.75 -13.84
N PHE A 142 -0.87 -2.42 -12.76
CA PHE A 142 -1.02 -1.92 -11.40
C PHE A 142 -0.23 -0.62 -11.21
N ALA A 143 1.05 -0.60 -11.58
CA ALA A 143 1.90 0.58 -11.50
C ALA A 143 1.31 1.75 -12.32
N PHE A 144 0.80 1.48 -13.52
CA PHE A 144 0.16 2.50 -14.34
C PHE A 144 -1.11 3.06 -13.71
N SER A 145 -1.95 2.19 -13.15
CA SER A 145 -3.17 2.62 -12.45
C SER A 145 -2.87 3.52 -11.26
N THR A 146 -1.87 3.16 -10.45
CA THR A 146 -1.42 3.97 -9.30
C THR A 146 -0.87 5.31 -9.75
N MET A 147 -0.07 5.36 -10.81
CA MET A 147 0.44 6.62 -11.36
C MET A 147 -0.69 7.57 -11.81
N ILE A 148 -1.74 7.05 -12.43
CA ILE A 148 -2.89 7.88 -12.84
C ILE A 148 -3.61 8.44 -11.62
N SER A 149 -3.94 7.61 -10.63
CA SER A 149 -4.65 8.04 -9.42
C SER A 149 -3.85 9.10 -8.65
N TRP A 150 -2.55 8.86 -8.44
CA TRP A 150 -1.67 9.81 -7.75
C TRP A 150 -1.41 11.08 -8.55
N SER A 151 -1.33 10.99 -9.89
CA SER A 151 -1.31 12.17 -10.75
C SER A 151 -2.58 13.01 -10.57
N TYR A 152 -3.74 12.38 -10.45
CA TYR A 152 -5.01 13.08 -10.22
C TYR A 152 -5.04 13.73 -8.82
N TYR A 153 -4.67 13.00 -7.77
CA TYR A 153 -4.64 13.52 -6.40
C TYR A 153 -3.74 14.74 -6.27
N GLY A 154 -2.51 14.64 -6.77
CA GLY A 154 -1.58 15.76 -6.72
C GLY A 154 -2.01 16.93 -7.61
N LEU A 155 -2.69 16.69 -8.73
CA LEU A 155 -3.25 17.78 -9.55
C LEU A 155 -4.34 18.54 -8.80
N GLN A 156 -5.18 17.87 -8.00
CA GLN A 156 -6.18 18.57 -7.17
C GLN A 156 -5.52 19.40 -6.08
N ALA A 157 -4.48 18.88 -5.41
CA ALA A 157 -3.69 19.63 -4.44
C ALA A 157 -2.98 20.84 -5.10
N TRP A 158 -2.44 20.66 -6.30
CA TRP A 158 -1.81 21.71 -7.09
C TRP A 158 -2.80 22.82 -7.45
N LYS A 159 -4.00 22.45 -7.91
CA LYS A 159 -5.08 23.41 -8.21
C LYS A 159 -5.57 24.17 -6.98
N PHE A 160 -5.55 23.55 -5.80
CA PHE A 160 -5.88 24.21 -4.56
C PHE A 160 -4.85 25.31 -4.23
N LEU A 161 -3.57 25.06 -4.47
CA LEU A 161 -2.49 25.98 -4.11
C LEU A 161 -2.23 27.08 -5.16
N PHE A 162 -2.24 26.73 -6.44
CA PHE A 162 -1.85 27.62 -7.55
C PHE A 162 -3.03 28.06 -8.42
N GLY A 163 -4.25 27.68 -8.05
CA GLY A 163 -5.46 28.02 -8.80
C GLY A 163 -5.72 27.11 -10.00
N ARG A 164 -6.91 27.27 -10.57
CA ARG A 164 -7.41 26.47 -11.69
C ARG A 164 -7.11 27.17 -13.02
N GLY A 165 -6.46 26.47 -13.95
CA GLY A 165 -6.23 26.99 -15.30
C GLY A 165 -5.46 26.00 -16.17
N ALA A 166 -5.67 26.05 -17.49
CA ALA A 166 -5.06 25.11 -18.43
C ALA A 166 -3.52 25.12 -18.35
N THR A 167 -2.92 26.29 -18.14
CA THR A 167 -1.46 26.43 -17.95
C THR A 167 -0.98 25.77 -16.66
N SER A 168 -1.70 25.97 -15.54
CA SER A 168 -1.37 25.35 -14.25
C SER A 168 -1.45 23.82 -14.33
N ASP A 169 -2.50 23.31 -14.98
CA ASP A 169 -2.70 21.88 -15.22
C ASP A 169 -1.58 21.28 -16.08
N LEU A 170 -1.18 21.99 -17.15
CA LEU A 170 -0.13 21.53 -18.04
C LEU A 170 1.22 21.51 -17.33
N VAL A 171 1.55 22.56 -16.56
CA VAL A 171 2.79 22.63 -15.77
C VAL A 171 2.89 21.45 -14.81
N TYR A 172 1.82 21.17 -14.05
CA TYR A 172 1.81 20.02 -13.14
C TYR A 172 2.02 18.69 -13.89
N LYS A 173 1.32 18.46 -15.01
CA LYS A 173 1.45 17.22 -15.80
C LYS A 173 2.87 17.04 -16.36
N VAL A 174 3.48 18.12 -16.86
CA VAL A 174 4.87 18.07 -17.35
C VAL A 174 5.83 17.75 -16.21
N LEU A 175 5.69 18.42 -15.05
CA LEU A 175 6.50 18.12 -13.87
C LEU A 175 6.32 16.67 -13.42
N PHE A 176 5.09 16.18 -13.35
CA PHE A 176 4.79 14.79 -12.98
C PHE A 176 5.50 13.80 -13.91
N CYS A 177 5.38 13.97 -15.23
CA CYS A 177 6.07 13.12 -16.20
C CYS A 177 7.60 13.17 -16.07
N LEU A 178 8.19 14.35 -15.80
CA LEU A 178 9.63 14.47 -15.56
C LEU A 178 10.06 13.69 -14.31
N PHE A 179 9.30 13.79 -13.21
CA PHE A 179 9.57 13.03 -12.00
C PHE A 179 9.40 11.53 -12.17
N VAL A 180 8.50 11.06 -13.06
CA VAL A 180 8.40 9.64 -13.42
C VAL A 180 9.69 9.14 -14.07
N VAL A 181 10.28 9.91 -14.99
CA VAL A 181 11.57 9.56 -15.63
C VAL A 181 12.73 9.58 -14.63
N ILE A 182 12.76 10.57 -13.73
CA ILE A 182 13.78 10.63 -12.67
C ILE A 182 13.61 9.44 -11.70
N GLY A 183 12.37 9.11 -11.35
CA GLY A 183 12.03 8.01 -10.45
C GLY A 183 12.45 6.65 -11.01
N SER A 184 12.27 6.42 -12.32
CA SER A 184 12.66 5.15 -12.95
C SER A 184 14.17 4.95 -13.03
N ALA A 185 14.96 6.03 -12.99
CA ALA A 185 16.42 5.99 -12.96
C ALA A 185 17.02 5.96 -11.53
N SER A 186 16.20 6.13 -10.49
CA SER A 186 16.64 6.21 -9.10
C SER A 186 16.71 4.84 -8.43
N SER A 187 17.52 4.73 -7.36
CA SER A 187 17.60 3.49 -6.60
C SER A 187 16.32 3.25 -5.79
N LEU A 188 15.86 2.00 -5.74
CA LEU A 188 14.64 1.61 -5.04
C LEU A 188 14.64 2.07 -3.57
N ASN A 189 15.76 1.92 -2.87
CA ASN A 189 15.88 2.33 -1.46
C ASN A 189 15.74 3.85 -1.29
N SER A 190 16.33 4.65 -2.19
CA SER A 190 16.18 6.11 -2.16
C SER A 190 14.73 6.54 -2.35
N VAL A 191 14.03 5.91 -3.32
CA VAL A 191 12.61 6.20 -3.60
C VAL A 191 11.74 5.83 -2.41
N ILE A 192 11.97 4.67 -1.80
CA ILE A 192 11.24 4.22 -0.61
C ILE A 192 11.43 5.21 0.55
N ARG A 193 12.68 5.55 0.91
CA ARG A 193 12.94 6.46 2.05
C ARG A 193 12.37 7.85 1.84
N PHE A 194 12.45 8.36 0.61
CA PHE A 194 11.85 9.65 0.26
C PHE A 194 10.33 9.58 0.39
N SER A 195 9.72 8.52 -0.13
CA SER A 195 8.27 8.33 -0.04
C SER A 195 7.82 8.18 1.42
N ASP A 196 8.57 7.47 2.26
CA ASP A 196 8.25 7.25 3.68
C ASP A 196 8.12 8.61 4.40
N ALA A 197 9.04 9.53 4.12
CA ALA A 197 9.01 10.88 4.65
C ALA A 197 7.80 11.70 4.12
N MET A 198 7.46 11.56 2.84
CA MET A 198 6.33 12.28 2.24
C MET A 198 4.97 11.77 2.77
N ILE A 199 4.79 10.46 2.91
CA ILE A 199 3.57 9.90 3.51
C ILE A 199 3.42 10.39 4.95
N LEU A 200 4.50 10.39 5.74
CA LEU A 200 4.45 10.94 7.10
C LEU A 200 3.99 12.41 7.11
N ALA A 201 4.52 13.22 6.19
CA ALA A 201 4.15 14.62 6.05
C ALA A 201 2.69 14.84 5.65
N LEU A 202 2.07 13.90 4.92
CA LEU A 202 0.63 13.93 4.58
C LEU A 202 -0.25 13.45 5.73
N VAL A 203 0.13 12.32 6.35
CA VAL A 203 -0.65 11.67 7.41
C VAL A 203 -0.76 12.56 8.64
N PHE A 204 0.33 13.21 9.05
CA PHE A 204 0.35 14.00 10.29
C PHE A 204 -0.72 15.13 10.32
N PRO A 205 -0.74 16.08 9.36
CA PRO A 205 -1.76 17.14 9.36
C PRO A 205 -3.18 16.58 9.12
N ASN A 206 -3.32 15.56 8.27
CA ASN A 206 -4.62 14.95 7.99
C ASN A 206 -5.23 14.29 9.23
N MET A 207 -4.41 13.57 10.02
CA MET A 207 -4.87 12.90 11.23
C MET A 207 -5.37 13.90 12.28
N ILE A 208 -4.69 15.04 12.44
CA ILE A 208 -5.14 16.13 13.30
C ILE A 208 -6.51 16.63 12.83
N GLY A 209 -6.66 16.88 11.53
CA GLY A 209 -7.94 17.30 10.94
C GLY A 209 -9.06 16.30 11.19
N LEU A 210 -8.79 14.99 11.02
CA LEU A 210 -9.76 13.92 11.27
C LEU A 210 -10.19 13.86 12.73
N MET A 211 -9.26 14.00 13.68
CA MET A 211 -9.59 14.01 15.11
C MET A 211 -10.50 15.20 15.47
N LEU A 212 -10.23 16.38 14.91
CA LEU A 212 -11.07 17.57 15.10
C LEU A 212 -12.46 17.42 14.46
N LEU A 213 -12.53 16.79 13.29
CA LEU A 213 -13.77 16.59 12.53
C LEU A 213 -14.53 15.31 12.89
N ALA A 214 -14.00 14.45 13.77
CA ALA A 214 -14.61 13.20 14.19
C ALA A 214 -16.08 13.34 14.65
N PRO A 215 -16.48 14.40 15.40
CA PRO A 215 -17.89 14.59 15.76
C PRO A 215 -18.80 14.82 14.55
N ARG A 216 -18.29 15.48 13.50
CA ARG A 216 -19.05 15.75 12.27
C ARG A 216 -19.20 14.49 11.43
N VAL A 217 -18.15 13.69 11.31
CA VAL A 217 -18.19 12.38 10.65
C VAL A 217 -19.23 11.48 11.33
N ARG A 218 -19.24 11.43 12.67
CA ARG A 218 -20.22 10.66 13.44
C ARG A 218 -21.66 11.08 13.13
N ARG A 219 -21.94 12.39 13.03
CA ARG A 219 -23.29 12.90 12.70
C ARG A 219 -23.73 12.48 11.30
N GLU A 220 -22.86 12.61 10.29
CA GLU A 220 -23.16 12.19 8.91
C GLU A 220 -23.38 10.67 8.81
N LEU A 221 -22.60 9.87 9.55
CA LEU A 221 -22.78 8.42 9.60
C LEU A 221 -24.14 8.05 10.20
N THR A 222 -24.51 8.66 11.34
CA THR A 222 -25.82 8.40 11.96
C THR A 222 -26.96 8.73 10.98
N ARG A 223 -26.90 9.89 10.32
CA ARG A 223 -27.89 10.31 9.32
C ARG A 223 -28.03 9.30 8.17
N TYR A 224 -26.91 8.77 7.68
CA TYR A 224 -26.93 7.76 6.62
C TYR A 224 -27.54 6.43 7.10
N LEU A 225 -27.17 5.97 8.30
CA LEU A 225 -27.73 4.74 8.88
C LEU A 225 -29.24 4.84 9.13
N GLU A 226 -29.73 5.99 9.57
CA GLU A 226 -31.16 6.26 9.73
C GLU A 226 -31.90 6.19 8.38
N ALA A 227 -31.35 6.81 7.34
CA ALA A 227 -31.94 6.76 6.00
C ALA A 227 -32.02 5.33 5.44
N ILE A 228 -30.98 4.50 5.64
CA ILE A 228 -31.00 3.09 5.23
C ILE A 228 -32.06 2.29 6.00
N ARG A 229 -32.22 2.54 7.30
CA ARG A 229 -33.22 1.86 8.13
C ARG A 229 -34.64 2.19 7.68
N GLN A 230 -34.92 3.46 7.37
CA GLN A 230 -36.21 3.89 6.85
C GLN A 230 -36.51 3.33 5.46
N SER A 231 -35.49 3.14 4.60
CA SER A 231 -35.65 2.55 3.28
C SER A 231 -35.87 1.02 3.29
N LYS A 232 -35.57 0.34 4.39
CA LYS A 232 -35.77 -1.11 4.56
C LYS A 232 -37.09 -1.47 5.26
N SER A 233 -37.77 -0.49 5.83
CA SER A 233 -39.12 -0.61 6.41
C SER A 233 -40.18 -0.27 5.37
#